data_AF-A0A386PN76-F1
#
_entry.id   AF-A0A386PN76-F1
#
_cell.length_a   1.000
_cell.length_b   1.000
_cell.length_c   1.000
_cell.angle_alpha   90.00
_cell.angle_beta   90.00
_cell.angle_gamma   90.00
#
_symmetry.space_group_name_H-M   'P 1'
#
loop_
_entity.id
_entity.type
_entity.pdbx_description
1 polymer ?
#
loop_
_entity_poly.entity_id
_entity_poly.type
_entity_poly.pdbx_seq_one_letter_code
_entity_poly.pdbx_strand_id
1 'polypeptide(L)'
;MLGCQNEPSEYDIGYVTKISKEEIAKLEQFIDVTKDYESVLVDIYNDYIGDYNAIKTYSNCNGNSCLWSDVREEHVSRLKVGNLIEEYSKLVEMLQTGIDNYTPQTLINSIDKFKEDLKGELPLIGEENQRRPHNASIARNIAESYYNTMKIAVTSYVDAFAYLVSTLSSPELTEATESFATASKVFVEKRGDAATHAILYGIMTIISQGSLINAQSISEMFGKEGEEFSPSIGKLYYVYKASKPY
;
A
#
# COMPACT_ATOMS: atom_id res chain seq x y z
N MET A 1 -35.87 -20.47 -12.65
CA MET A 1 -34.97 -21.22 -11.75
C MET A 1 -33.56 -20.97 -12.22
N LEU A 2 -32.87 -20.01 -11.60
CA LEU A 2 -31.47 -19.74 -11.89
C LEU A 2 -30.65 -20.74 -11.07
N GLY A 3 -29.88 -21.58 -11.77
CA GLY A 3 -29.06 -22.61 -11.17
C GLY A 3 -27.98 -22.01 -10.28
N CYS A 4 -27.81 -22.58 -9.10
CA CYS A 4 -26.66 -22.35 -8.24
C CYS A 4 -25.40 -22.64 -9.06
N GLN A 5 -24.62 -21.60 -9.36
CA GLN A 5 -23.25 -21.78 -9.81
C GLN A 5 -22.46 -22.35 -8.63
N ASN A 6 -21.97 -23.58 -8.78
CA ASN A 6 -21.04 -24.18 -7.85
C ASN A 6 -19.76 -23.32 -7.84
N GLU A 7 -19.42 -22.72 -6.69
CA GLU A 7 -18.10 -22.13 -6.48
C GLU A 7 -17.05 -23.25 -6.68
N PRO A 8 -16.03 -23.06 -7.54
CA PRO A 8 -15.00 -24.07 -7.73
C PRO A 8 -14.18 -24.22 -6.45
N SER A 9 -14.27 -25.38 -5.80
CA SER A 9 -13.49 -25.76 -4.60
C SER A 9 -12.06 -26.18 -4.99
N GLU A 10 -11.35 -25.36 -5.75
CA GLU A 10 -10.09 -25.76 -6.40
C GLU A 10 -8.87 -25.81 -5.44
N TYR A 11 -9.07 -25.47 -4.16
CA TYR A 11 -8.02 -25.53 -3.15
C TYR A 11 -8.22 -26.74 -2.23
N ASP A 12 -7.27 -27.68 -2.25
CA ASP A 12 -7.12 -28.68 -1.20
C ASP A 12 -6.57 -27.99 0.06
N ILE A 13 -7.48 -27.50 0.91
CA ILE A 13 -7.15 -26.70 2.11
C ILE A 13 -6.95 -27.54 3.37
N GLY A 14 -7.10 -28.87 3.29
CA GLY A 14 -6.94 -29.77 4.42
C GLY A 14 -7.86 -29.46 5.62
N TYR A 15 -7.45 -29.93 6.80
CA TYR A 15 -8.09 -29.56 8.06
C TYR A 15 -7.62 -28.16 8.48
N VAL A 16 -8.56 -27.30 8.89
CA VAL A 16 -8.27 -25.93 9.33
C VAL A 16 -8.72 -25.75 10.78
N THR A 17 -7.81 -25.30 11.63
CA THR A 17 -8.10 -25.01 13.04
C THR A 17 -9.10 -23.86 13.15
N LYS A 18 -10.09 -24.02 14.03
CA LYS A 18 -11.14 -23.01 14.22
C LYS A 18 -10.63 -21.86 15.09
N ILE A 19 -10.85 -20.63 14.64
CA ILE A 19 -10.72 -19.44 15.47
C ILE A 19 -12.03 -19.18 16.22
N SER A 20 -11.92 -18.52 17.35
CA SER A 20 -13.04 -18.11 18.21
C SER A 20 -13.80 -16.91 17.64
N LYS A 21 -14.98 -16.66 18.19
CA LYS A 21 -15.77 -15.46 17.85
C LYS A 21 -15.05 -14.16 18.25
N GLU A 22 -14.28 -14.19 19.34
CA GLU A 22 -13.48 -13.05 19.78
C GLU A 22 -12.36 -12.74 18.78
N GLU A 23 -11.69 -13.77 18.27
CA GLU A 23 -10.66 -13.63 17.23
C GLU A 23 -11.23 -13.09 15.91
N ILE A 24 -12.45 -13.50 15.52
CA ILE A 24 -13.16 -12.91 14.38
C ILE A 24 -13.46 -11.43 14.63
N ALA A 25 -13.94 -11.08 15.83
CA ALA A 25 -14.26 -9.70 16.16
C ALA A 25 -13.02 -8.78 16.05
N LYS A 26 -11.82 -9.27 16.37
CA LYS A 26 -10.57 -8.53 16.15
C LYS A 26 -10.32 -8.25 14.67
N LEU A 27 -10.53 -9.24 13.80
CA LEU A 27 -10.40 -9.06 12.34
C LEU A 27 -11.44 -8.07 11.79
N GLU A 28 -12.68 -8.16 12.23
CA GLU A 28 -13.75 -7.24 11.84
C GLU A 28 -13.50 -5.81 12.32
N GLN A 29 -13.02 -5.65 13.56
CA GLN A 29 -12.62 -4.36 14.11
C GLN A 29 -11.46 -3.74 13.32
N PHE A 30 -10.46 -4.53 12.94
CA PHE A 30 -9.37 -4.06 12.09
C PHE A 30 -9.90 -3.48 10.78
N ILE A 31 -10.84 -4.15 10.11
CA ILE A 31 -11.46 -3.64 8.87
C ILE A 31 -12.27 -2.36 9.12
N ASP A 32 -13.05 -2.27 10.20
CA ASP A 32 -13.84 -1.06 10.47
C ASP A 32 -12.97 0.16 10.78
N VAL A 33 -11.90 -0.01 11.56
CA VAL A 33 -10.93 1.05 11.88
C VAL A 33 -10.16 1.50 10.64
N THR A 34 -9.89 0.58 9.70
CA THR A 34 -9.08 0.85 8.51
C THR A 34 -9.88 1.02 7.22
N LYS A 35 -11.22 1.15 7.30
CA LYS A 35 -12.09 1.25 6.12
C LYS A 35 -11.76 2.40 5.17
N ASP A 36 -11.21 3.49 5.71
CA ASP A 36 -10.84 4.69 4.95
C ASP A 36 -9.37 4.67 4.48
N TYR A 37 -8.60 3.61 4.80
CA TYR A 37 -7.18 3.50 4.49
C TYR A 37 -6.92 3.57 2.98
N GLU A 38 -7.76 2.91 2.18
CA GLU A 38 -7.67 2.96 0.72
C GLU A 38 -7.95 4.37 0.21
N SER A 39 -9.04 5.01 0.66
CA SER A 39 -9.38 6.36 0.19
C SER A 39 -8.29 7.37 0.49
N VAL A 40 -7.68 7.32 1.69
CA VAL A 40 -6.57 8.20 2.05
C VAL A 40 -5.37 7.97 1.12
N LEU A 41 -5.03 6.71 0.79
CA LEU A 41 -3.96 6.42 -0.17
C LEU A 41 -4.27 6.92 -1.58
N VAL A 42 -5.51 6.76 -2.03
CA VAL A 42 -5.97 7.22 -3.34
C VAL A 42 -5.94 8.74 -3.42
N ASP A 43 -6.32 9.44 -2.36
CA ASP A 43 -6.26 10.90 -2.27
C ASP A 43 -4.80 11.39 -2.34
N ILE A 44 -3.90 10.79 -1.55
CA ILE A 44 -2.45 11.04 -1.62
C ILE A 44 -1.94 10.83 -3.05
N TYR A 45 -2.32 9.72 -3.70
CA TYR A 45 -1.88 9.46 -5.07
C TYR A 45 -2.38 10.53 -6.04
N ASN A 46 -3.69 10.79 -6.06
CA ASN A 46 -4.32 11.69 -7.02
C ASN A 46 -3.79 13.12 -6.88
N ASP A 47 -3.57 13.58 -5.65
CA ASP A 47 -3.13 14.95 -5.39
C ASP A 47 -1.67 15.18 -5.82
N TYR A 48 -0.80 14.16 -5.74
CA TYR A 48 0.66 14.36 -5.86
C TYR A 48 1.35 13.54 -6.96
N ILE A 49 0.65 12.61 -7.64
CA ILE A 49 1.25 11.83 -8.74
C ILE A 49 1.67 12.72 -9.92
N GLY A 50 0.95 13.82 -10.15
CA GLY A 50 1.29 14.83 -11.16
C GLY A 50 2.66 15.46 -10.88
N ASP A 51 2.90 15.87 -9.64
CA ASP A 51 4.18 16.44 -9.20
C ASP A 51 5.32 15.42 -9.33
N TYR A 52 5.11 14.18 -8.89
CA TYR A 52 6.06 13.09 -9.08
C TYR A 52 6.44 12.89 -10.55
N ASN A 53 5.44 12.78 -11.43
CA ASN A 53 5.66 12.56 -12.87
C ASN A 53 6.37 13.73 -13.54
N ALA A 54 6.05 14.96 -13.15
CA ALA A 54 6.73 16.15 -13.64
C ALA A 54 8.19 16.18 -13.19
N ILE A 55 8.46 15.96 -11.90
CA ILE A 55 9.83 15.90 -11.38
C ILE A 55 10.62 14.83 -12.14
N LYS A 56 10.09 13.61 -12.26
CA LYS A 56 10.74 12.50 -12.97
C LYS A 56 11.07 12.86 -14.43
N THR A 57 10.12 13.44 -15.16
CA THR A 57 10.30 13.89 -16.55
C THR A 57 11.44 14.90 -16.67
N TYR A 58 11.47 15.90 -15.79
CA TYR A 58 12.41 17.01 -15.86
C TYR A 58 13.74 16.74 -15.13
N SER A 59 13.93 15.57 -14.50
CA SER A 59 15.16 15.23 -13.77
C SER A 59 16.23 14.52 -14.61
N ASN A 60 15.97 14.26 -15.90
CA ASN A 60 16.91 13.59 -16.82
C ASN A 60 18.01 14.52 -17.38
N CYS A 61 18.24 15.69 -16.78
CA CYS A 61 19.18 16.68 -17.27
C CYS A 61 20.20 17.03 -16.18
N ASN A 62 21.48 16.77 -16.46
CA ASN A 62 22.61 17.09 -15.59
C ASN A 62 23.43 18.24 -16.20
N GLY A 63 23.24 19.48 -15.74
CA GLY A 63 24.13 20.61 -16.05
C GLY A 63 23.48 21.99 -16.12
N ASN A 64 24.32 23.01 -16.35
CA ASN A 64 23.95 24.43 -16.37
C ASN A 64 22.98 24.82 -17.51
N SER A 65 22.72 23.93 -18.47
CA SER A 65 21.79 24.15 -19.59
C SER A 65 20.36 23.65 -19.32
N CYS A 66 20.07 23.14 -18.12
CA CYS A 66 18.74 22.63 -17.79
C CYS A 66 17.76 23.78 -17.50
N LEU A 67 17.11 24.26 -18.57
CA LEU A 67 16.08 25.31 -18.58
C LEU A 67 14.83 24.99 -17.73
N TRP A 68 14.73 23.79 -17.17
CA TRP A 68 13.56 23.29 -16.41
C TRP A 68 13.78 23.23 -14.89
N SER A 69 14.73 23.99 -14.37
CA SER A 69 15.02 24.06 -12.92
C SER A 69 13.83 24.62 -12.14
N ASP A 70 13.25 25.72 -12.62
CA ASP A 70 12.11 26.39 -11.98
C ASP A 70 10.89 25.47 -11.91
N VAL A 71 10.63 24.68 -12.96
CA VAL A 71 9.52 23.71 -12.99
C VAL A 71 9.71 22.62 -11.93
N ARG A 72 10.93 22.08 -11.77
CA ARG A 72 11.19 21.08 -10.72
C ARG A 72 11.01 21.65 -9.32
N GLU A 73 11.44 22.89 -9.10
CA GLU A 73 11.28 23.56 -7.80
C GLU A 73 9.82 23.79 -7.44
N GLU A 74 8.98 24.19 -8.41
CA GLU A 74 7.55 24.35 -8.21
C GLU A 74 6.89 23.05 -7.74
N HIS A 75 7.18 21.93 -8.42
CA HIS A 75 6.62 20.62 -8.07
C HIS A 75 7.19 20.07 -6.75
N VAL A 76 8.47 20.29 -6.45
CA VAL A 76 9.04 19.96 -5.13
C VAL A 76 8.37 20.80 -4.04
N SER A 77 8.10 22.08 -4.29
CA SER A 77 7.42 22.96 -3.34
C SER A 77 5.99 22.49 -3.06
N ARG A 78 5.27 21.99 -4.07
CA ARG A 78 3.95 21.36 -3.87
C ARG A 78 4.01 20.13 -2.96
N LEU A 79 5.01 19.26 -3.15
CA LEU A 79 5.26 18.13 -2.24
C LEU A 79 5.62 18.57 -0.81
N LYS A 80 6.22 19.75 -0.63
CA LYS A 80 6.62 20.30 0.69
C LYS A 80 5.50 21.05 1.42
N VAL A 81 4.62 21.73 0.68
CA VAL A 81 3.59 22.64 1.23
C VAL A 81 2.29 21.90 1.57
N GLY A 82 2.13 20.68 1.07
CA GLY A 82 0.95 19.86 1.31
C GLY A 82 0.86 19.21 2.70
N ASN A 83 -0.33 18.69 3.02
CA ASN A 83 -0.59 17.91 4.23
C ASN A 83 -0.11 16.45 4.13
N LEU A 84 0.81 16.14 3.22
CA LEU A 84 1.16 14.77 2.85
C LEU A 84 1.71 13.94 4.04
N ILE A 85 2.52 14.56 4.89
CA ILE A 85 3.03 13.92 6.12
C ILE A 85 1.89 13.63 7.10
N GLU A 86 0.90 14.53 7.19
CA GLU A 86 -0.27 14.34 8.03
C GLU A 86 -1.15 13.20 7.49
N GLU A 87 -1.42 13.15 6.18
CA GLU A 87 -2.19 12.06 5.56
C GLU A 87 -1.51 10.70 5.75
N TYR A 88 -0.19 10.60 5.57
CA TYR A 88 0.53 9.36 5.89
C TYR A 88 0.50 9.02 7.39
N SER A 89 0.49 10.02 8.27
CA SER A 89 0.38 9.79 9.72
C SER A 89 -0.99 9.23 10.10
N LYS A 90 -2.06 9.63 9.40
CA LYS A 90 -3.40 9.02 9.59
C LYS A 90 -3.39 7.53 9.28
N LEU A 91 -2.68 7.11 8.22
CA LEU A 91 -2.53 5.69 7.90
C LEU A 91 -1.83 4.92 9.05
N VAL A 92 -0.77 5.49 9.63
CA VAL A 92 -0.10 4.92 10.80
C VAL A 92 -1.07 4.77 11.98
N GLU A 93 -1.83 5.83 12.27
CA GLU A 93 -2.81 5.85 13.36
C GLU A 93 -3.89 4.76 13.20
N MET A 94 -4.41 4.58 11.98
CA MET A 94 -5.37 3.51 11.68
C MET A 94 -4.80 2.12 11.99
N LEU A 95 -3.55 1.84 11.61
CA LEU A 95 -2.91 0.54 11.88
C LEU A 95 -2.64 0.33 13.38
N GLN A 96 -2.21 1.36 14.09
CA GLN A 96 -1.97 1.29 15.54
C GLN A 96 -3.27 1.14 16.34
N THR A 97 -4.35 1.76 15.88
CA THR A 97 -5.67 1.68 16.52
C THR A 97 -6.35 0.34 16.23
N GLY A 98 -6.14 -0.20 15.03
CA GLY A 98 -6.75 -1.47 14.60
C GLY A 98 -6.14 -2.70 15.25
N ILE A 99 -4.95 -2.60 15.85
CA ILE A 99 -4.21 -3.73 16.42
C ILE A 99 -3.48 -3.31 17.71
N ASP A 100 -3.87 -3.92 18.83
CA ASP A 100 -3.21 -3.68 20.11
C ASP A 100 -1.71 -3.99 20.07
N ASN A 101 -0.90 -3.07 20.61
CA ASN A 101 0.56 -3.16 20.70
C ASN A 101 1.29 -3.33 19.35
N TYR A 102 0.64 -2.97 18.24
CA TYR A 102 1.29 -2.96 16.93
C TYR A 102 1.85 -1.58 16.60
N THR A 103 3.06 -1.56 16.05
CA THR A 103 3.71 -0.34 15.55
C THR A 103 4.22 -0.59 14.13
N PRO A 104 3.69 0.09 13.10
CA PRO A 104 4.13 -0.08 11.72
C PRO A 104 5.47 0.63 11.46
N GLN A 105 6.55 0.15 12.09
CA GLN A 105 7.85 0.83 12.12
C GLN A 105 8.42 1.08 10.71
N THR A 106 8.18 0.18 9.75
CA THR A 106 8.61 0.35 8.37
C THR A 106 7.97 1.58 7.71
N LEU A 107 6.66 1.79 7.94
CA LEU A 107 5.95 2.97 7.43
C LEU A 107 6.43 4.24 8.13
N ILE A 108 6.53 4.22 9.46
CA ILE A 108 7.04 5.35 10.26
C ILE A 108 8.43 5.78 9.77
N ASN A 109 9.34 4.83 9.61
CA ASN A 109 10.69 5.10 9.11
C ASN A 109 10.68 5.68 7.68
N SER A 110 9.76 5.23 6.82
CA SER A 110 9.64 5.77 5.47
C SER A 110 9.12 7.21 5.48
N ILE A 111 8.14 7.51 6.33
CA ILE A 111 7.61 8.86 6.53
C ILE A 111 8.70 9.78 7.08
N ASP A 112 9.46 9.34 8.08
CA ASP A 112 10.57 10.11 8.66
C ASP A 112 11.65 10.39 7.61
N LYS A 113 12.04 9.37 6.83
CA LYS A 113 12.98 9.57 5.72
C LYS A 113 12.46 10.57 4.71
N PHE A 114 11.20 10.43 4.28
CA PHE A 114 10.58 11.35 3.35
C PHE A 114 10.52 12.78 3.90
N LYS A 115 10.20 12.94 5.19
CA LYS A 115 10.25 14.23 5.90
C LYS A 115 11.65 14.83 5.91
N GLU A 116 12.70 14.04 6.12
CA GLU A 116 14.08 14.52 6.02
C GLU A 116 14.44 14.92 4.58
N ASP A 117 14.04 14.13 3.58
CA ASP A 117 14.27 14.46 2.17
C ASP A 117 13.60 15.80 1.80
N LEU A 118 12.40 16.08 2.34
CA LEU A 118 11.71 17.36 2.17
C LEU A 118 12.44 18.54 2.83
N LYS A 119 13.26 18.33 3.86
CA LYS A 119 14.08 19.41 4.45
C LYS A 119 15.27 19.79 3.59
N GLY A 120 15.66 18.96 2.62
CA GLY A 120 16.73 19.28 1.69
C GLY A 120 16.49 20.64 1.03
N GLU A 121 17.37 21.61 1.30
CA GLU A 121 17.40 22.86 0.55
C GLU A 121 17.87 22.56 -0.88
N LEU A 122 17.22 23.14 -1.88
CA LEU A 122 17.74 23.11 -3.25
C LEU A 122 18.88 24.14 -3.30
N PRO A 123 20.17 23.73 -3.36
CA PRO A 123 21.25 24.70 -3.40
C PRO A 123 21.12 25.54 -4.68
N LEU A 124 21.16 26.85 -4.48
CA LEU A 124 21.13 27.85 -5.54
C LEU A 124 22.52 27.93 -6.19
N ILE A 125 22.60 27.83 -7.52
CA ILE A 125 23.85 27.99 -8.27
C ILE A 125 23.74 29.23 -9.17
N GLY A 126 24.65 30.19 -9.00
CA GLY A 126 24.72 31.44 -9.76
C GLY A 126 25.27 32.61 -8.92
N GLU A 127 25.67 33.72 -9.56
CA GLU A 127 25.92 34.99 -8.85
C GLU A 127 24.64 35.46 -8.16
N GLU A 128 24.75 36.39 -7.20
CA GLU A 128 23.65 36.88 -6.33
C GLU A 128 22.35 37.23 -7.08
N ASN A 129 22.46 37.56 -8.38
CA ASN A 129 21.37 37.94 -9.28
C ASN A 129 20.93 36.86 -10.31
N GLN A 130 21.55 35.67 -10.31
CA GLN A 130 21.27 34.56 -11.26
C GLN A 130 21.23 33.17 -10.59
N ARG A 131 21.08 33.12 -9.27
CA ARG A 131 20.91 31.88 -8.50
C ARG A 131 19.75 31.04 -9.05
N ARG A 132 20.06 29.86 -9.62
CA ARG A 132 19.07 28.88 -10.10
C ARG A 132 19.13 27.60 -9.26
N PRO A 133 17.99 26.98 -8.92
CA PRO A 133 17.97 25.71 -8.19
C PRO A 133 18.50 24.59 -9.09
N HIS A 134 19.71 24.11 -8.83
CA HIS A 134 20.41 23.20 -9.75
C HIS A 134 20.63 21.81 -9.16
N ASN A 135 19.66 21.22 -8.46
CA ASN A 135 19.81 19.81 -8.09
C ASN A 135 18.63 18.94 -8.48
N ALA A 136 18.65 18.53 -9.75
CA ALA A 136 17.78 17.46 -10.28
C ALA A 136 17.88 16.18 -9.44
N SER A 137 19.03 15.90 -8.80
CA SER A 137 19.16 14.74 -7.90
C SER A 137 18.35 14.91 -6.63
N ILE A 138 18.29 16.10 -6.02
CA ILE A 138 17.48 16.33 -4.80
C ILE A 138 15.99 16.21 -5.14
N ALA A 139 15.54 16.88 -6.21
CA ALA A 139 14.16 16.77 -6.66
C ALA A 139 13.77 15.32 -6.95
N ARG A 140 14.64 14.60 -7.67
CA ARG A 140 14.47 13.17 -7.94
C ARG A 140 14.40 12.33 -6.66
N ASN A 141 15.28 12.55 -5.70
CA ASN A 141 15.28 11.82 -4.42
C ASN A 141 13.97 12.06 -3.66
N ILE A 142 13.48 13.30 -3.61
CA ILE A 142 12.19 13.63 -2.97
C ILE A 142 11.04 12.88 -3.66
N ALA A 143 10.99 12.92 -5.00
CA ALA A 143 9.96 12.24 -5.78
C ALA A 143 10.01 10.71 -5.61
N GLU A 144 11.21 10.11 -5.62
CA GLU A 144 11.41 8.68 -5.36
C GLU A 144 11.00 8.31 -3.92
N SER A 145 11.30 9.17 -2.94
CA SER A 145 10.96 8.97 -1.53
C SER A 145 9.44 9.05 -1.28
N TYR A 146 8.75 10.00 -1.93
CA TYR A 146 7.29 10.06 -1.98
C TYR A 146 6.69 8.75 -2.49
N TYR A 147 7.10 8.32 -3.69
CA TYR A 147 6.52 7.14 -4.34
C TYR A 147 6.85 5.84 -3.58
N ASN A 148 8.05 5.75 -3.01
CA ASN A 148 8.44 4.62 -2.17
C ASN A 148 7.62 4.55 -0.87
N THR A 149 7.32 5.70 -0.24
CA THR A 149 6.47 5.75 0.96
C THR A 149 5.07 5.25 0.68
N MET A 150 4.50 5.59 -0.49
CA MET A 150 3.21 5.06 -0.94
C MET A 150 3.24 3.53 -1.09
N LYS A 151 4.27 2.97 -1.75
CA LYS A 151 4.43 1.50 -1.86
C LYS A 151 4.54 0.84 -0.48
N ILE A 152 5.32 1.45 0.43
CA ILE A 152 5.49 0.96 1.80
C ILE A 152 4.19 1.02 2.58
N ALA A 153 3.35 2.04 2.38
CA ALA A 153 2.05 2.14 3.04
C ALA A 153 1.11 1.00 2.62
N VAL A 154 1.11 0.60 1.34
CA VAL A 154 0.36 -0.57 0.87
C VAL A 154 0.87 -1.84 1.54
N THR A 155 2.19 -2.08 1.54
CA THR A 155 2.75 -3.29 2.17
C THR A 155 2.62 -3.29 3.70
N SER A 156 2.56 -2.12 4.33
CA SER A 156 2.39 -2.00 5.78
C SER A 156 0.98 -2.39 6.22
N TYR A 157 -0.04 -2.09 5.41
CA TYR A 157 -1.40 -2.60 5.64
C TYR A 157 -1.44 -4.14 5.62
N VAL A 158 -0.75 -4.73 4.65
CA VAL A 158 -0.60 -6.19 4.53
C VAL A 158 0.16 -6.79 5.71
N ASP A 159 1.27 -6.16 6.12
CA ASP A 159 2.08 -6.60 7.26
C ASP A 159 1.31 -6.49 8.58
N ALA A 160 0.49 -5.45 8.75
CA ALA A 160 -0.39 -5.28 9.90
C ALA A 160 -1.44 -6.41 9.93
N PHE A 161 -2.09 -6.68 8.80
CA PHE A 161 -3.04 -7.79 8.70
C PHE A 161 -2.38 -9.14 9.01
N ALA A 162 -1.20 -9.41 8.45
CA ALA A 162 -0.45 -10.64 8.73
C ALA A 162 -0.05 -10.77 10.19
N TYR A 163 0.39 -9.67 10.81
CA TYR A 163 0.70 -9.64 12.24
C TYR A 163 -0.55 -9.97 13.07
N LEU A 164 -1.69 -9.32 12.81
CA LEU A 164 -2.94 -9.61 13.53
C LEU A 164 -3.33 -11.08 13.42
N VAL A 165 -3.30 -11.64 12.21
CA VAL A 165 -3.61 -13.05 11.98
C VAL A 165 -2.66 -13.99 12.74
N SER A 166 -1.38 -13.65 12.84
CA SER A 166 -0.40 -14.46 13.56
C SER A 166 -0.68 -14.55 15.08
N THR A 167 -1.49 -13.65 15.62
CA THR A 167 -1.93 -13.69 17.03
C THR A 167 -3.12 -14.60 17.28
N LEU A 168 -3.71 -15.15 16.22
CA LEU A 168 -4.88 -16.02 16.28
C LEU A 168 -4.48 -17.48 16.43
N SER A 169 -5.45 -18.32 16.79
CA SER A 169 -5.26 -19.72 17.14
C SER A 169 -5.11 -20.67 15.94
N SER A 170 -5.32 -20.20 14.69
CA SER A 170 -5.19 -21.04 13.49
C SER A 170 -3.83 -20.87 12.80
N PRO A 171 -2.94 -21.88 12.85
CA PRO A 171 -1.68 -21.85 12.12
C PRO A 171 -1.90 -21.88 10.60
N GLU A 172 -2.92 -22.59 10.12
CA GLU A 172 -3.20 -22.67 8.68
C GLU A 172 -3.62 -21.31 8.11
N LEU A 173 -4.39 -20.54 8.88
CA LEU A 173 -4.75 -19.17 8.52
C LEU A 173 -3.52 -18.25 8.51
N THR A 174 -2.60 -18.45 9.45
CA THR A 174 -1.31 -17.73 9.49
C THR A 174 -0.48 -18.01 8.24
N GLU A 175 -0.28 -19.28 7.89
CA GLU A 175 0.48 -19.68 6.70
C GLU A 175 -0.14 -19.17 5.39
N ALA A 176 -1.48 -19.21 5.29
CA ALA A 176 -2.19 -18.67 4.14
C ALA A 176 -2.01 -17.15 4.04
N THR A 177 -2.02 -16.46 5.18
CA THR A 177 -1.83 -15.01 5.25
C THR A 177 -0.39 -14.60 4.92
N GLU A 178 0.61 -15.35 5.38
CA GLU A 178 2.01 -15.12 5.00
C GLU A 178 2.25 -15.32 3.50
N SER A 179 1.60 -16.34 2.91
CA SER A 179 1.63 -16.58 1.46
C SER A 179 1.01 -15.40 0.71
N PHE A 180 -0.15 -14.93 1.15
CA PHE A 180 -0.82 -13.74 0.61
C PHE A 180 0.04 -12.48 0.77
N ALA A 181 0.68 -12.28 1.92
CA ALA A 181 1.53 -11.13 2.18
C ALA A 181 2.76 -11.11 1.27
N THR A 182 3.37 -12.27 1.06
CA THR A 182 4.50 -12.43 0.14
C THR A 182 4.08 -12.11 -1.30
N ALA A 183 2.95 -12.66 -1.75
CA ALA A 183 2.42 -12.40 -3.09
C ALA A 183 2.06 -10.91 -3.28
N SER A 184 1.47 -10.28 -2.27
CA SER A 184 1.14 -8.85 -2.25
C SER A 184 2.39 -7.97 -2.42
N LYS A 185 3.48 -8.28 -1.71
CA LYS A 185 4.75 -7.54 -1.84
C LYS A 185 5.35 -7.66 -3.23
N VAL A 186 5.32 -8.84 -3.82
CA VAL A 186 5.74 -9.05 -5.22
C VAL A 186 4.85 -8.27 -6.18
N PHE A 187 3.54 -8.23 -5.94
CA PHE A 187 2.59 -7.52 -6.78
C PHE A 187 2.80 -5.99 -6.71
N VAL A 188 2.96 -5.43 -5.51
CA VAL A 188 3.33 -4.01 -5.30
C VAL A 188 4.67 -3.68 -5.93
N GLU A 189 5.65 -4.59 -5.90
CA GLU A 189 6.93 -4.33 -6.55
C GLU A 189 6.79 -4.17 -8.06
N LYS A 190 6.01 -5.05 -8.70
CA LYS A 190 5.84 -5.04 -10.15
C LYS A 190 4.83 -4.01 -10.66
N ARG A 191 3.81 -3.66 -9.86
CA ARG A 191 2.69 -2.77 -10.27
C ARG A 191 2.59 -1.46 -9.49
N GLY A 192 3.38 -1.28 -8.44
CA GLY A 192 3.38 -0.05 -7.65
C GLY A 192 2.05 0.22 -6.97
N ASP A 193 1.61 1.47 -7.01
CA ASP A 193 0.32 1.93 -6.49
C ASP A 193 -0.89 1.28 -7.15
N ALA A 194 -0.77 0.80 -8.39
CA ALA A 194 -1.86 0.13 -9.08
C ALA A 194 -2.30 -1.17 -8.36
N ALA A 195 -1.43 -1.77 -7.54
CA ALA A 195 -1.77 -2.95 -6.73
C ALA A 195 -2.63 -2.63 -5.50
N THR A 196 -2.75 -1.35 -5.10
CA THR A 196 -3.39 -0.92 -3.85
C THR A 196 -4.82 -1.42 -3.73
N HIS A 197 -5.67 -1.09 -4.72
CA HIS A 197 -7.09 -1.46 -4.68
C HIS A 197 -7.27 -2.97 -4.57
N ALA A 198 -6.58 -3.75 -5.41
CA ALA A 198 -6.69 -5.20 -5.43
C ALA A 198 -6.32 -5.86 -4.08
N ILE A 199 -5.28 -5.36 -3.41
CA ILE A 199 -4.79 -5.92 -2.14
C ILE A 199 -5.76 -5.56 -0.99
N LEU A 200 -6.10 -4.28 -0.85
CA LEU A 200 -6.94 -3.80 0.25
C LEU A 200 -8.35 -4.36 0.12
N TYR A 201 -8.94 -4.30 -1.08
CA TYR A 201 -10.23 -4.89 -1.38
C TYR A 201 -10.22 -6.42 -1.18
N GLY A 202 -9.11 -7.10 -1.51
CA GLY A 202 -8.93 -8.52 -1.26
C GLY A 202 -9.05 -8.86 0.23
N ILE A 203 -8.30 -8.17 1.09
CA ILE A 203 -8.36 -8.34 2.55
C ILE A 203 -9.79 -8.07 3.07
N MET A 204 -10.40 -6.96 2.66
CA MET A 204 -11.77 -6.62 3.05
C MET A 204 -12.76 -7.73 2.64
N THR A 205 -12.67 -8.20 1.40
CA THR A 205 -13.53 -9.27 0.86
C THR A 205 -13.38 -10.56 1.64
N ILE A 206 -12.15 -10.93 2.01
CA ILE A 206 -11.89 -12.12 2.82
C ILE A 206 -12.60 -12.01 4.15
N ILE A 207 -12.38 -10.92 4.90
CA ILE A 207 -12.94 -10.78 6.25
C ILE A 207 -14.46 -10.63 6.23
N SER A 208 -14.99 -9.83 5.30
CA SER A 208 -16.43 -9.58 5.16
C SER A 208 -17.19 -10.71 4.45
N GLN A 209 -16.50 -11.74 3.96
CA GLN A 209 -17.08 -12.81 3.13
C GLN A 209 -17.81 -12.26 1.89
N GLY A 210 -17.17 -11.29 1.22
CA GLY A 210 -17.67 -10.71 -0.03
C GLY A 210 -17.49 -11.64 -1.24
N SER A 211 -17.69 -11.11 -2.43
CA SER A 211 -17.52 -11.88 -3.68
C SER A 211 -16.03 -12.15 -3.96
N LEU A 212 -15.58 -13.39 -3.72
CA LEU A 212 -14.23 -13.84 -4.07
C LEU A 212 -13.93 -13.62 -5.56
N ILE A 213 -14.89 -13.94 -6.42
CA ILE A 213 -14.75 -13.76 -7.87
C ILE A 213 -14.43 -12.29 -8.20
N ASN A 214 -15.13 -11.34 -7.56
CA ASN A 214 -14.86 -9.92 -7.81
C ASN A 214 -13.45 -9.53 -7.34
N ALA A 215 -13.02 -9.99 -6.16
CA ALA A 215 -11.68 -9.68 -5.65
C ALA A 215 -10.57 -10.24 -6.56
N GLN A 216 -10.72 -11.48 -7.04
CA GLN A 216 -9.81 -12.10 -7.99
C GLN A 216 -9.80 -11.36 -9.33
N SER A 217 -10.98 -11.05 -9.89
CA SER A 217 -11.09 -10.30 -11.14
C SER A 217 -10.46 -8.92 -11.07
N ILE A 218 -10.62 -8.18 -9.95
CA ILE A 218 -9.97 -6.87 -9.76
C ILE A 218 -8.45 -7.00 -9.84
N SER A 219 -7.87 -8.04 -9.23
CA SER A 219 -6.43 -8.27 -9.35
C SER A 219 -6.01 -8.62 -10.78
N GLU A 220 -6.76 -9.50 -11.45
CA GLU A 220 -6.46 -9.99 -12.81
C GLU A 220 -6.55 -8.89 -13.88
N MET A 221 -7.29 -7.80 -13.63
CA MET A 221 -7.30 -6.62 -14.50
C MET A 221 -5.90 -6.01 -14.71
N PHE A 222 -4.94 -6.29 -13.82
CA PHE A 222 -3.55 -5.86 -13.95
C PHE A 222 -2.66 -6.84 -14.73
N GLY A 223 -3.26 -7.77 -15.49
CA GLY A 223 -2.57 -8.70 -16.37
C GLY A 223 -1.79 -9.78 -15.62
N LYS A 224 -0.70 -10.26 -16.21
CA LYS A 224 0.07 -11.42 -15.72
C LYS A 224 0.42 -11.34 -14.22
N GLU A 225 0.85 -10.18 -13.74
CA GLU A 225 1.20 -10.00 -12.33
C GLU A 225 -0.01 -10.09 -11.40
N GLY A 226 -1.18 -9.65 -11.87
CA GLY A 226 -2.45 -9.80 -11.19
C GLY A 226 -2.95 -11.24 -11.17
N GLU A 227 -2.83 -11.93 -12.30
CA GLU A 227 -3.12 -13.37 -12.44
C GLU A 227 -2.21 -14.22 -11.54
N GLU A 228 -0.93 -13.83 -11.35
CA GLU A 228 0.00 -14.48 -10.42
C GLU A 228 -0.39 -14.24 -8.94
N PHE A 229 -0.99 -13.09 -8.63
CA PHE A 229 -1.41 -12.72 -7.28
C PHE A 229 -2.78 -13.31 -6.89
N SER A 230 -3.74 -13.34 -7.83
CA SER A 230 -5.13 -13.79 -7.65
C SER A 230 -5.30 -15.12 -6.88
N PRO A 231 -4.48 -16.16 -7.14
CA PRO A 231 -4.59 -17.42 -6.41
C PRO A 231 -4.37 -17.31 -4.90
N SER A 232 -3.58 -16.33 -4.46
CA SER A 232 -3.33 -16.11 -3.02
C SER A 232 -4.55 -15.54 -2.30
N ILE A 233 -5.37 -14.73 -2.98
CA ILE A 233 -6.67 -14.26 -2.48
C ILE A 233 -7.59 -15.45 -2.24
N GLY A 234 -7.72 -16.34 -3.24
CA GLY A 234 -8.56 -17.53 -3.15
C GLY A 234 -8.14 -18.46 -2.03
N LYS A 235 -6.84 -18.79 -1.92
CA LYS A 235 -6.33 -19.64 -0.84
C LYS A 235 -6.68 -19.07 0.53
N LEU A 236 -6.37 -17.80 0.77
CA LEU A 236 -6.65 -17.15 2.05
C LEU A 236 -8.15 -17.06 2.34
N TYR A 237 -8.98 -16.75 1.34
CA TYR A 237 -10.44 -16.70 1.47
C TYR A 237 -11.01 -18.04 1.95
N TYR A 238 -10.62 -19.14 1.31
CA TYR A 238 -11.12 -20.47 1.67
C TYR A 238 -10.63 -20.93 3.05
N VAL A 239 -9.36 -20.67 3.39
CA VAL A 239 -8.82 -21.00 4.71
C VAL A 239 -9.53 -20.19 5.80
N TYR A 240 -9.74 -18.88 5.60
CA TYR A 240 -10.49 -18.07 6.56
C TYR A 240 -11.95 -18.53 6.70
N LYS A 241 -12.65 -18.81 5.59
CA LYS A 241 -14.01 -19.37 5.62
C LYS A 241 -14.06 -20.68 6.39
N ALA A 242 -13.04 -21.54 6.22
CA ALA A 242 -12.91 -22.80 6.93
C ALA A 242 -12.50 -22.65 8.40
N SER A 243 -11.85 -21.55 8.81
CA SER A 243 -11.45 -21.31 10.21
C SER A 243 -12.58 -20.73 11.07
N LYS A 244 -13.66 -20.21 10.49
CA LYS A 244 -14.79 -19.66 11.27
C LYS A 244 -15.45 -20.72 12.18
N PRO A 245 -15.83 -20.38 13.42
CA PRO A 245 -16.54 -21.27 14.31
C PRO A 245 -17.93 -21.59 13.76
N TYR A 246 -18.46 -22.75 14.14
CA TYR A 246 -19.80 -23.20 13.78
C TYR A 246 -20.91 -22.32 14.38
#